data_AF-A0A5C2M957-F1
#
_entry.id   AF-A0A5C2M957-F1
#
_cell.length_a   1.000
_cell.length_b   1.000
_cell.length_c   1.000
_cell.angle_alpha   90.00
_cell.angle_beta   90.00
_cell.angle_gamma   90.00
#
_symmetry.space_group_name_H-M   'P 1'
#
loop_
_entity.id
_entity.type
_entity.pdbx_description
1 polymer ?
#
loop_
_entity_poly.entity_id
_entity_poly.type
_entity_poly.pdbx_seq_one_letter_code
_entity_poly.pdbx_strand_id
1 'polypeptide(L)'
;MTQSRQERISRQRLVRWYMGFKQRTNKLKPEQLIEVISRSVQSRNLVQYIPLLRIEKKPKGEYYFFVAIESIKMGDIPSEVDSFIKDLKEIFFNFPVDKKRNQFTIDDIKPMVGAAHDVQDYTNPIPYRSQQKIIRESPLDLVDSTNTQNLSDEQIRQFSTKHEHLLYWLSASGSGTWESFKKTCEILDLPEPKRILRRLKLLNHLITSDNGSKWQVNPPSLVHVGTDSEPSDQTFLLHGQRSHRFLQRLREFGSLEERHQPRGEAPRRIKLILSSQITDEILAQRMQNYGYSIKFTQPPSILSLNDWQNSLSRIDSILTFNFDLKRFDGTDFVDCTFQNQTGFYQFLAKDSTSQLRYSFFYDQNRDQWLQGDWYGLRFLAILSLGQNVEFYYDRQEKTLAIPMAQRLPEIYESHLVMASGMLPTYRDGFLIYNRISSRLAREISEALKITLTEQ
;
A
#
# COMPACT_ATOMS: atom_id res chain seq x y z
N MET A 1 -44.07 32.83 26.42
CA MET A 1 -43.17 33.26 27.51
C MET A 1 -42.34 32.08 27.98
N THR A 2 -41.18 31.83 27.36
CA THR A 2 -40.05 31.04 27.90
C THR A 2 -38.91 31.10 26.88
N GLN A 3 -38.43 32.32 26.58
CA GLN A 3 -37.05 32.46 26.11
C GLN A 3 -36.17 32.06 27.28
N SER A 4 -35.57 30.89 27.16
CA SER A 4 -34.86 30.22 28.23
C SER A 4 -33.63 31.04 28.63
N ARG A 5 -33.34 30.96 29.93
CA ARG A 5 -32.27 31.62 30.69
C ARG A 5 -30.86 31.58 30.05
N GLN A 6 -30.65 30.79 29.00
CA GLN A 6 -29.38 30.61 28.29
C GLN A 6 -28.97 31.82 27.43
N GLU A 7 -29.91 32.55 26.81
CA GLU A 7 -29.55 33.72 25.99
C GLU A 7 -29.10 34.93 26.84
N ARG A 8 -29.48 34.99 28.13
CA ARG A 8 -29.08 36.10 29.02
C ARG A 8 -27.63 36.05 29.52
N ILE A 9 -26.96 34.89 29.47
CA ILE A 9 -25.55 34.76 29.88
C ILE A 9 -24.61 35.24 28.76
N SER A 10 -25.09 35.26 27.51
CA SER A 10 -24.29 35.60 26.30
C SER A 10 -23.75 37.04 26.22
N ARG A 11 -24.11 37.93 27.15
CA ARG A 11 -23.59 39.32 27.20
C ARG A 11 -22.77 39.65 28.46
N GLN A 12 -22.51 38.69 29.35
CA GLN A 12 -21.65 38.91 30.51
C GLN A 12 -20.29 38.25 30.28
N ARG A 13 -19.22 39.06 30.30
CA ARG A 13 -17.83 38.60 30.13
C ARG A 13 -17.46 37.71 31.32
N LEU A 14 -17.41 36.40 31.11
CA LEU A 14 -16.95 35.46 32.13
C LEU A 14 -15.45 35.67 32.42
N VAL A 15 -15.10 35.60 33.69
CA VAL A 15 -13.72 35.66 34.19
C VAL A 15 -13.32 34.26 34.62
N ARG A 16 -12.16 33.81 34.13
CA ARG A 16 -11.54 32.54 34.52
C ARG A 16 -10.60 32.76 35.70
N TRP A 17 -10.81 32.02 36.77
CA TRP A 17 -9.93 31.98 37.94
C TRP A 17 -9.69 30.53 38.37
N TYR A 18 -8.76 30.31 39.28
CA TYR A 18 -8.33 28.98 39.70
C TYR A 18 -8.56 28.77 41.19
N MET A 19 -9.22 27.67 41.53
CA MET A 19 -9.32 27.20 42.90
C MET A 19 -8.24 26.17 43.17
N GLY A 20 -7.43 26.41 44.20
CA GLY A 20 -6.31 25.55 44.56
C GLY A 20 -6.68 24.49 45.60
N PHE A 21 -6.13 23.29 45.44
CA PHE A 21 -6.21 22.21 46.41
C PHE A 21 -4.82 21.60 46.65
N LYS A 22 -4.61 21.08 47.85
CA LYS A 22 -3.37 20.41 48.24
C LYS A 22 -3.61 18.94 48.57
N GLN A 23 -2.80 18.05 48.01
CA GLN A 23 -2.90 16.60 48.24
C GLN A 23 -1.53 15.94 48.40
N ARG A 24 -1.46 14.83 49.17
CA ARG A 24 -0.26 14.00 49.30
C ARG A 24 -0.20 12.94 48.19
N THR A 25 0.96 12.75 47.58
CA THR A 25 1.16 11.81 46.46
C THR A 25 0.93 10.35 46.81
N ASN A 26 0.96 10.00 48.11
CA ASN A 26 0.75 8.64 48.60
C ASN A 26 -0.72 8.17 48.60
N LYS A 27 -1.70 9.09 48.56
CA LYS A 27 -3.13 8.72 48.50
C LYS A 27 -3.63 8.51 47.06
N LEU A 28 -3.26 9.40 46.14
CA LEU A 28 -3.68 9.30 44.73
C LEU A 28 -2.62 9.92 43.82
N LYS A 29 -2.25 9.21 42.75
CA LYS A 29 -1.29 9.71 41.77
C LYS A 29 -1.90 10.89 40.99
N PRO A 30 -1.13 11.94 40.67
CA PRO A 30 -1.65 13.12 39.97
C PRO A 30 -2.36 12.83 38.65
N GLU A 31 -1.85 11.88 37.86
CA GLU A 31 -2.41 11.46 36.57
C GLU A 31 -3.80 10.82 36.73
N GLN A 32 -3.98 9.96 37.74
CA GLN A 32 -5.26 9.32 38.05
C GLN A 32 -6.28 10.34 38.56
N LEU A 33 -5.82 11.36 39.30
CA LEU A 33 -6.69 12.42 39.79
C LEU A 33 -7.29 13.24 38.64
N ILE A 34 -6.49 13.58 37.61
CA ILE A 34 -6.98 14.30 36.43
C ILE A 34 -8.09 13.48 35.76
N GLU A 35 -7.87 12.18 35.54
CA GLU A 35 -8.84 11.33 34.87
C GLU A 35 -10.17 11.25 35.63
N VAL A 36 -10.11 11.03 36.95
CA VAL A 36 -11.30 10.92 37.79
C VAL A 36 -12.08 12.24 37.83
N ILE A 37 -11.38 13.37 38.01
CA ILE A 37 -12.00 14.70 38.05
C ILE A 37 -12.58 15.06 36.69
N SER A 38 -11.86 14.88 35.58
CA SER A 38 -12.35 15.14 34.23
C SER A 38 -13.62 14.33 33.94
N ARG A 39 -13.63 13.03 34.26
CA ARG A 39 -14.81 12.17 34.07
C ARG A 39 -16.01 12.65 34.90
N SER A 40 -15.78 13.13 36.12
CA SER A 40 -16.84 13.66 36.98
C SER A 40 -17.35 15.03 36.52
N VAL A 41 -16.51 15.89 35.94
CA VAL A 41 -16.94 17.17 35.35
C VAL A 41 -17.82 16.90 34.13
N GLN A 42 -17.41 15.95 33.28
CA GLN A 42 -18.16 15.56 32.10
C GLN A 42 -19.51 14.92 32.44
N SER A 43 -19.55 13.96 33.36
CA SER A 43 -20.79 13.25 33.72
C SER A 43 -21.85 14.17 34.35
N ARG A 44 -21.42 15.27 34.98
CA ARG A 44 -22.29 16.31 35.56
C ARG A 44 -22.55 17.49 34.62
N ASN A 45 -22.06 17.42 33.38
CA ASN A 45 -22.17 18.48 32.37
C ASN A 45 -21.65 19.85 32.85
N LEU A 46 -20.54 19.85 33.60
CA LEU A 46 -19.96 21.06 34.21
C LEU A 46 -18.84 21.67 33.37
N VAL A 47 -18.58 21.14 32.17
CA VAL A 47 -17.45 21.52 31.31
C VAL A 47 -17.46 23.02 30.97
N GLN A 48 -18.64 23.61 30.78
CA GLN A 48 -18.79 25.04 30.51
C GLN A 48 -18.39 25.96 31.68
N TYR A 49 -18.31 25.42 32.89
CA TYR A 49 -17.87 26.15 34.08
C TYR A 49 -16.47 25.72 34.53
N ILE A 50 -16.06 24.49 34.22
CA ILE A 50 -14.76 23.92 34.57
C ILE A 50 -14.08 23.39 33.30
N PRO A 51 -13.45 24.29 32.52
CA PRO A 51 -12.86 23.89 31.24
C PRO A 51 -11.49 23.23 31.40
N LEU A 52 -10.73 23.56 32.44
CA LEU A 52 -9.32 23.18 32.57
C LEU A 52 -8.96 22.72 33.97
N LEU A 53 -8.03 21.77 34.04
CA LEU A 53 -7.36 21.32 35.25
C LEU A 53 -5.85 21.55 35.11
N ARG A 54 -5.17 21.86 36.21
CA ARG A 54 -3.71 22.06 36.23
C ARG A 54 -3.10 21.43 37.47
N ILE A 55 -1.90 20.86 37.31
CA ILE A 55 -1.14 20.21 38.39
C ILE A 55 0.25 20.84 38.49
N GLU A 56 0.81 20.88 39.70
CA GLU A 56 2.18 21.27 39.98
C GLU A 56 3.23 20.49 39.15
N LYS A 57 4.28 21.18 38.69
CA LYS A 57 5.44 20.57 38.01
C LYS A 57 6.34 19.88 39.04
N LYS A 58 6.64 18.60 38.80
CA LYS A 58 7.62 17.80 39.58
C LYS A 58 7.32 17.79 41.11
N PRO A 59 6.14 17.33 41.54
CA PRO A 59 5.79 17.31 42.95
C PRO A 59 6.70 16.40 43.78
N LYS A 60 7.06 16.83 44.99
CA LYS A 60 7.88 16.06 45.95
C LYS A 60 7.06 15.77 47.21
N GLY A 61 6.39 14.61 47.23
CA GLY A 61 5.61 14.12 48.38
C GLY A 61 4.21 14.74 48.53
N GLU A 62 4.07 16.05 48.36
CA GLU A 62 2.77 16.73 48.24
C GLU A 62 2.69 17.44 46.88
N TYR A 63 1.48 17.65 46.36
CA TYR A 63 1.24 18.34 45.11
C TYR A 63 0.07 19.31 45.19
N TYR A 64 0.18 20.39 44.42
CA TYR A 64 -0.92 21.34 44.19
C TYR A 64 -1.72 20.98 42.94
N PHE A 65 -3.04 21.07 43.09
CA PHE A 65 -4.02 20.84 42.03
C PHE A 65 -4.92 22.06 41.89
N PHE A 66 -5.14 22.53 40.67
CA PHE A 66 -5.91 23.72 40.39
C PHE A 66 -7.05 23.41 39.43
N VAL A 67 -8.26 23.79 39.83
CA VAL A 67 -9.47 23.72 39.01
C VAL A 67 -9.73 25.10 38.44
N ALA A 68 -9.79 25.23 37.11
CA ALA A 68 -10.22 26.48 36.47
C ALA A 68 -11.74 26.61 36.59
N ILE A 69 -12.23 27.72 37.13
CA ILE A 69 -13.65 28.04 37.25
C ILE A 69 -13.93 29.30 36.43
N GLU A 70 -14.95 29.22 35.56
CA GLU A 70 -15.47 30.36 34.80
C GLU A 70 -16.76 30.88 35.43
N SER A 71 -16.79 32.17 35.74
CA SER A 71 -17.88 32.81 36.49
C SER A 71 -17.95 34.30 36.18
N ILE A 72 -19.01 34.98 36.62
CA ILE A 72 -19.22 36.42 36.35
C ILE A 72 -18.19 37.29 37.09
N LYS A 73 -17.78 36.88 38.30
CA LYS A 73 -16.75 37.57 39.10
C LYS A 73 -15.79 36.56 39.69
N MET A 74 -14.52 36.97 39.80
CA MET A 74 -13.51 36.16 40.46
C MET A 74 -13.95 35.81 41.89
N GLY A 75 -13.90 34.51 42.21
CA GLY A 75 -14.29 34.01 43.52
C GLY A 75 -15.74 33.56 43.66
N ASP A 76 -16.61 33.93 42.71
CA ASP A 76 -17.99 33.45 42.68
C ASP A 76 -18.02 32.02 42.12
N ILE A 77 -18.46 31.07 42.93
CA ILE A 77 -18.66 29.68 42.51
C ILE A 77 -20.08 29.58 41.92
N PRO A 78 -20.25 29.22 40.64
CA PRO A 78 -21.58 28.98 40.08
C PRO A 78 -22.35 27.93 40.90
N SER A 79 -23.66 28.12 41.09
CA SER A 79 -24.50 27.19 41.85
C SER A 79 -24.43 25.74 41.34
N GLU A 80 -24.23 25.59 40.04
CA GLU A 80 -24.08 24.34 39.30
C GLU A 80 -22.79 23.60 39.69
N VAL A 81 -21.76 24.33 40.12
CA VAL A 81 -20.44 23.82 40.47
C VAL A 81 -20.27 23.60 41.98
N ASP A 82 -21.10 24.23 42.82
CA ASP A 82 -20.95 24.21 44.28
C ASP A 82 -20.95 22.78 44.87
N SER A 83 -21.89 21.93 44.43
CA SER A 83 -21.96 20.52 44.87
C SER A 83 -20.72 19.74 44.45
N PHE A 84 -20.21 19.97 43.24
CA PHE A 84 -18.99 19.33 42.76
C PHE A 84 -17.75 19.76 43.55
N ILE A 85 -17.62 21.05 43.90
CA ILE A 85 -16.50 21.53 44.71
C ILE A 85 -16.55 20.98 46.13
N LYS A 86 -17.75 20.81 46.71
CA LYS A 86 -17.93 20.13 48.00
C LYS A 86 -17.48 18.68 47.94
N ASP A 87 -17.92 17.93 46.93
CA ASP A 87 -17.50 16.54 46.72
C ASP A 87 -15.98 16.44 46.51
N LEU A 88 -15.38 17.36 45.76
CA LEU A 88 -13.92 17.39 45.59
C LEU A 88 -13.18 17.54 46.92
N LYS A 89 -13.67 18.43 47.80
CA LYS A 89 -13.08 18.64 49.14
C LYS A 89 -13.27 17.45 50.05
N GLU A 90 -14.41 16.77 50.00
CA GLU A 90 -14.69 15.64 50.89
C GLU A 90 -13.99 14.36 50.43
N ILE A 91 -13.92 14.12 49.12
CA ILE A 91 -13.44 12.86 48.55
C ILE A 91 -11.94 12.91 48.25
N PHE A 92 -11.45 14.01 47.67
CA PHE A 92 -10.14 14.01 47.02
C PHE A 92 -9.08 14.91 47.65
N PHE A 93 -9.44 15.90 48.47
CA PHE A 93 -8.47 16.91 48.94
C PHE A 93 -8.55 17.14 50.45
N ASN A 94 -7.41 17.08 51.14
CA ASN A 94 -7.42 17.29 52.60
C ASN A 94 -7.51 18.78 52.99
N PHE A 95 -6.97 19.71 52.18
CA PHE A 95 -6.91 21.15 52.50
C PHE A 95 -6.93 22.04 51.24
N PRO A 96 -7.51 23.26 51.32
CA PRO A 96 -7.27 24.31 50.31
C PRO A 96 -5.80 24.74 50.32
N VAL A 97 -5.29 25.29 49.21
CA VAL A 97 -3.89 25.76 49.10
C VAL A 97 -3.60 26.86 50.12
N ASP A 98 -4.53 27.80 50.30
CA ASP A 98 -4.48 28.82 51.32
C ASP A 98 -5.87 28.95 51.98
N LYS A 99 -5.90 28.94 53.31
CA LYS A 99 -7.14 29.05 54.12
C LYS A 99 -7.77 30.45 54.03
N LYS A 100 -6.98 31.49 53.73
CA LYS A 100 -7.44 32.89 53.67
C LYS A 100 -7.76 33.34 52.24
N ARG A 101 -7.06 32.79 51.24
CA ARG A 101 -7.25 33.16 49.82
C ARG A 101 -7.11 31.95 48.90
N ASN A 102 -8.20 31.23 48.66
CA ASN A 102 -8.20 30.07 47.76
C ASN A 102 -8.66 30.41 46.32
N GLN A 103 -8.27 31.59 45.83
CA GLN A 103 -8.67 32.13 44.54
C GLN A 103 -7.43 32.73 43.86
N PHE A 104 -7.04 32.14 42.73
CA PHE A 104 -5.81 32.45 42.02
C PHE A 104 -6.08 32.84 40.57
N THR A 105 -5.25 33.72 40.02
CA THR A 105 -5.19 34.00 38.58
C THR A 105 -4.20 33.05 37.88
N ILE A 106 -4.19 33.06 36.55
CA ILE A 106 -3.19 32.27 35.81
C ILE A 106 -1.76 32.71 36.15
N ASP A 107 -1.53 34.01 36.33
CA ASP A 107 -0.20 34.55 36.61
C ASP A 107 0.33 34.11 37.98
N ASP A 108 -0.58 33.94 38.95
CA ASP A 108 -0.24 33.44 40.28
C ASP A 108 0.26 31.97 40.25
N ILE A 109 -0.33 31.13 39.39
CA ILE A 109 -0.05 29.67 39.38
C ILE A 109 0.92 29.24 38.29
N LYS A 110 1.11 30.04 37.23
CA LYS A 110 1.98 29.76 36.08
C LYS A 110 3.40 29.29 36.45
N PRO A 111 4.11 29.84 37.45
CA PRO A 111 5.43 29.35 37.81
C PRO A 111 5.40 27.93 38.41
N MET A 112 4.28 27.52 39.00
CA MET A 112 4.16 26.26 39.75
C MET A 112 3.60 25.11 38.90
N VAL A 113 2.72 25.39 37.94
CA VAL A 113 1.91 24.37 37.25
C VAL A 113 2.45 23.93 35.88
N GLY A 114 2.14 22.69 35.51
CA GLY A 114 2.43 22.01 34.25
C GLY A 114 1.58 22.49 33.07
N ALA A 115 1.49 21.65 32.04
CA ALA A 115 0.57 21.85 30.93
C ALA A 115 -0.89 21.96 31.45
N ALA A 116 -1.74 22.67 30.71
CA ALA A 116 -3.17 22.64 30.97
C ALA A 116 -3.72 21.30 30.52
N HIS A 117 -4.54 20.67 31.35
CA HIS A 117 -5.34 19.53 30.96
C HIS A 117 -6.73 20.03 30.63
N ASP A 118 -7.08 20.01 29.35
CA ASP A 118 -8.43 20.33 28.91
C ASP A 118 -9.36 19.19 29.31
N VAL A 119 -10.47 19.52 29.95
CA VAL A 119 -11.45 18.53 30.39
C VAL A 119 -12.16 17.87 29.20
N GLN A 120 -12.19 18.53 28.02
CA GLN A 120 -12.73 17.96 26.79
C GLN A 120 -11.74 17.07 26.04
N ASP A 121 -10.43 17.26 26.25
CA ASP A 121 -9.40 16.59 25.46
C ASP A 121 -9.03 15.24 26.09
N TYR A 122 -9.82 14.23 25.76
CA TYR A 122 -9.59 12.82 26.14
C TYR A 122 -8.51 12.14 25.29
N THR A 123 -7.80 12.89 24.43
CA THR A 123 -6.69 12.34 23.66
C THR A 123 -5.40 12.40 24.46
N ASN A 124 -5.04 11.30 25.12
CA ASN A 124 -3.65 11.08 25.52
C ASN A 124 -2.79 11.24 24.25
N PRO A 125 -1.87 12.22 24.16
CA PRO A 125 -0.96 12.28 23.03
C PRO A 125 -0.09 11.03 23.12
N ILE A 126 -0.35 10.04 22.27
CA ILE A 126 0.50 8.87 22.10
C ILE A 126 1.89 9.45 21.77
N PRO A 127 2.93 9.22 22.61
CA PRO A 127 4.24 9.72 22.31
C PRO A 127 4.69 9.09 20.99
N TYR A 128 4.78 9.91 19.94
CA TYR A 128 5.33 9.51 18.66
C TYR A 128 6.79 9.16 18.90
N ARG A 129 7.07 7.86 19.11
CA ARG A 129 8.42 7.34 18.89
C ARG A 129 8.69 7.56 17.41
N SER A 130 9.74 8.33 17.09
CA SER A 130 10.24 8.38 15.73
C SER A 130 10.54 6.93 15.32
N GLN A 131 9.74 6.37 14.42
CA GLN A 131 10.07 5.09 13.81
C GLN A 131 11.47 5.26 13.21
N GLN A 132 12.34 4.28 13.42
CA GLN A 132 13.61 4.22 12.70
C GLN A 132 13.30 4.46 11.21
N LYS A 133 14.07 5.32 10.53
CA LYS A 133 13.97 5.49 9.08
C LYS A 133 14.25 4.14 8.43
N ILE A 134 13.21 3.34 8.22
CA ILE A 134 13.28 2.14 7.40
C ILE A 134 13.57 2.67 6.00
N ILE A 135 14.75 2.35 5.48
CA ILE A 135 15.11 2.62 4.10
C ILE A 135 14.07 1.90 3.24
N ARG A 136 13.19 2.67 2.59
CA ARG A 136 12.14 2.12 1.73
C ARG A 136 12.80 1.53 0.49
N GLU A 137 12.84 0.22 0.43
CA GLU A 137 13.22 -0.54 -0.76
C GLU A 137 12.10 -0.43 -1.81
N SER A 138 12.43 0.06 -3.01
CA SER A 138 11.46 0.10 -4.13
C SER A 138 11.23 -1.31 -4.69
N PRO A 139 9.97 -1.75 -4.87
CA PRO A 139 9.66 -3.04 -5.48
C PRO A 139 9.86 -3.04 -7.01
N LEU A 140 10.07 -1.87 -7.61
CA LEU A 140 10.30 -1.73 -9.05
C LEU A 140 11.73 -2.11 -9.43
N ASP A 141 12.68 -2.01 -8.49
CA ASP A 141 14.09 -2.36 -8.72
C ASP A 141 14.29 -3.87 -8.61
N LEU A 142 14.41 -4.53 -9.77
CA LEU A 142 14.72 -5.95 -9.90
C LEU A 142 16.19 -6.12 -10.31
N VAL A 143 16.87 -7.11 -9.72
CA VAL A 143 18.17 -7.59 -10.20
C VAL A 143 17.93 -8.89 -10.97
N ASP A 144 18.58 -9.02 -12.13
CA ASP A 144 18.56 -10.25 -12.89
C ASP A 144 19.11 -11.40 -12.05
N SER A 145 18.49 -12.57 -12.14
CA SER A 145 19.07 -13.78 -11.57
C SER A 145 18.94 -14.89 -12.58
N THR A 146 20.06 -15.57 -12.69
CA THR A 146 20.39 -16.59 -13.65
C THR A 146 19.96 -17.96 -13.17
N ASN A 147 19.17 -18.04 -12.08
CA ASN A 147 18.88 -19.33 -11.46
C ASN A 147 17.83 -20.07 -12.29
N THR A 148 18.32 -20.87 -13.23
CA THR A 148 17.59 -21.70 -14.21
C THR A 148 17.59 -23.17 -13.79
N GLN A 149 17.57 -23.45 -12.49
CA GLN A 149 17.52 -24.83 -11.99
C GLN A 149 16.24 -25.53 -12.48
N ASN A 150 16.45 -26.72 -13.06
CA ASN A 150 15.40 -27.68 -13.36
C ASN A 150 14.86 -28.22 -12.03
N LEU A 151 13.57 -27.99 -11.78
CA LEU A 151 12.89 -28.46 -10.58
C LEU A 151 12.15 -29.76 -10.87
N SER A 152 12.08 -30.65 -9.89
CA SER A 152 11.22 -31.84 -9.99
C SER A 152 9.74 -31.45 -9.91
N ASP A 153 8.85 -32.29 -10.43
CA ASP A 153 7.41 -32.08 -10.36
C ASP A 153 6.90 -31.90 -8.92
N GLU A 154 7.54 -32.58 -7.96
CA GLU A 154 7.18 -32.46 -6.55
C GLU A 154 7.56 -31.09 -5.98
N GLN A 155 8.74 -30.57 -6.33
CA GLN A 155 9.14 -29.21 -5.94
C GLN A 155 8.21 -28.17 -6.57
N ILE A 156 7.84 -28.35 -7.85
CA ILE A 156 6.88 -27.48 -8.55
C ILE A 156 5.53 -27.47 -7.83
N ARG A 157 5.02 -28.64 -7.42
CA ARG A 157 3.77 -28.76 -6.66
C ARG A 157 3.83 -28.04 -5.32
N GLN A 158 4.91 -28.21 -4.58
CA GLN A 158 5.10 -27.57 -3.27
C GLN A 158 5.17 -26.04 -3.39
N PHE A 159 5.99 -25.53 -4.31
CA PHE A 159 6.07 -24.09 -4.55
C PHE A 159 4.74 -23.52 -5.04
N SER A 160 4.08 -24.18 -5.98
CA SER A 160 2.79 -23.72 -6.52
C SER A 160 1.73 -23.62 -5.41
N THR A 161 1.74 -24.54 -4.44
CA THR A 161 0.81 -24.52 -3.31
C THR A 161 1.04 -23.32 -2.38
N LYS A 162 2.31 -22.97 -2.09
CA LYS A 162 2.64 -21.76 -1.32
C LYS A 162 2.14 -20.49 -2.04
N HIS A 163 2.29 -20.43 -3.37
CA HIS A 163 1.80 -19.31 -4.17
C HIS A 163 0.26 -19.24 -4.23
N GLU A 164 -0.46 -20.37 -4.25
CA GLU A 164 -1.92 -20.36 -4.09
C GLU A 164 -2.35 -19.76 -2.75
N HIS A 165 -1.70 -20.16 -1.66
CA HIS A 165 -2.00 -19.61 -0.33
C HIS A 165 -1.75 -18.10 -0.28
N LEU A 166 -0.66 -17.63 -0.90
CA LEU A 166 -0.41 -16.20 -1.06
C LEU A 166 -1.57 -15.53 -1.82
N LEU A 167 -1.99 -16.07 -2.97
CA LEU A 167 -3.08 -15.48 -3.75
C LEU A 167 -4.42 -15.49 -3.00
N TYR A 168 -4.72 -16.53 -2.21
CA TYR A 168 -5.91 -16.55 -1.35
C TYR A 168 -5.86 -15.47 -0.28
N TRP A 169 -4.70 -15.27 0.36
CA TRP A 169 -4.53 -14.22 1.35
C TRP A 169 -4.68 -12.82 0.72
N LEU A 170 -4.04 -12.60 -0.43
CA LEU A 170 -4.18 -11.36 -1.20
C LEU A 170 -5.63 -11.12 -1.59
N SER A 171 -6.31 -12.18 -2.04
CA SER A 171 -7.72 -12.14 -2.43
C SER A 171 -8.65 -11.79 -1.28
N ALA A 172 -8.38 -12.28 -0.08
CA ALA A 172 -9.15 -11.93 1.11
C ALA A 172 -8.86 -10.49 1.59
N SER A 173 -7.61 -10.04 1.43
CA SER A 173 -7.17 -8.72 1.86
C SER A 173 -7.60 -7.60 0.89
N GLY A 174 -7.70 -7.90 -0.41
CA GLY A 174 -8.12 -6.98 -1.47
C GLY A 174 -7.08 -5.94 -1.86
N SER A 175 -6.38 -5.33 -0.89
CA SER A 175 -5.29 -4.38 -1.12
C SER A 175 -4.34 -4.32 0.08
N GLY A 176 -3.17 -3.72 -0.10
CA GLY A 176 -2.20 -3.53 0.97
C GLY A 176 -0.98 -2.73 0.55
N THR A 177 0.04 -2.69 1.43
CA THR A 177 1.32 -2.03 1.15
C THR A 177 2.37 -3.03 0.69
N TRP A 178 3.44 -2.54 0.08
CA TRP A 178 4.59 -3.35 -0.26
C TRP A 178 5.15 -4.11 0.97
N GLU A 179 5.20 -3.47 2.14
CA GLU A 179 5.68 -4.10 3.37
C GLU A 179 4.76 -5.24 3.83
N SER A 180 3.44 -5.08 3.70
CA SER A 180 2.51 -6.16 4.03
C SER A 180 2.67 -7.35 3.08
N PHE A 181 2.92 -7.09 1.79
CA PHE A 181 3.20 -8.14 0.81
C PHE A 181 4.49 -8.90 1.15
N LYS A 182 5.58 -8.17 1.39
CA LYS A 182 6.90 -8.73 1.74
C LYS A 182 6.81 -9.60 3.00
N LYS A 183 6.16 -9.09 4.06
CA LYS A 183 5.96 -9.84 5.30
C LYS A 183 5.15 -11.12 5.08
N THR A 184 4.13 -11.10 4.23
CA THR A 184 3.37 -12.31 3.92
C THR A 184 4.19 -13.33 3.14
N CYS A 185 5.03 -12.89 2.18
CA CYS A 185 5.98 -13.77 1.51
C CYS A 185 6.95 -14.42 2.51
N GLU A 186 7.48 -13.66 3.47
CA GLU A 186 8.34 -14.19 4.54
C GLU A 186 7.62 -15.24 5.39
N ILE A 187 6.37 -15.00 5.79
CA ILE A 187 5.56 -15.96 6.57
C ILE A 187 5.31 -17.26 5.78
N LEU A 188 5.13 -17.16 4.47
CA LEU A 188 4.89 -18.31 3.59
C LEU A 188 6.18 -18.98 3.09
N ASP A 189 7.33 -18.53 3.55
CA ASP A 189 8.65 -19.02 3.11
C ASP A 189 8.77 -18.98 1.57
N LEU A 190 8.46 -17.80 1.04
CA LEU A 190 8.52 -17.45 -0.37
C LEU A 190 9.65 -16.44 -0.61
N PRO A 191 10.77 -16.85 -1.23
CA PRO A 191 11.90 -15.97 -1.48
C PRO A 191 11.60 -14.97 -2.62
N GLU A 192 12.41 -13.91 -2.71
CA GLU A 192 12.35 -12.92 -3.80
C GLU A 192 10.97 -12.26 -4.01
N PRO A 193 10.40 -11.57 -3.01
CA PRO A 193 9.04 -11.02 -3.07
C PRO A 193 8.81 -10.08 -4.27
N LYS A 194 9.82 -9.35 -4.75
CA LYS A 194 9.68 -8.44 -5.91
C LYS A 194 9.35 -9.22 -7.19
N ARG A 195 9.95 -10.40 -7.36
CA ARG A 195 9.70 -11.25 -8.52
C ARG A 195 8.35 -11.92 -8.45
N ILE A 196 7.95 -12.35 -7.25
CA ILE A 196 6.62 -12.88 -7.01
C ILE A 196 5.57 -11.81 -7.35
N LEU A 197 5.77 -10.57 -6.87
CA LEU A 197 4.90 -9.45 -7.21
C LEU A 197 4.81 -9.24 -8.73
N ARG A 198 5.95 -9.19 -9.43
CA ARG A 198 5.96 -9.08 -10.90
C ARG A 198 5.19 -10.22 -11.57
N ARG A 199 5.44 -11.48 -11.19
CA ARG A 199 4.74 -12.64 -11.77
C ARG A 199 3.24 -12.57 -11.56
N LEU A 200 2.78 -12.12 -10.39
CA LEU A 200 1.35 -11.92 -10.12
C LEU A 200 0.76 -10.76 -10.94
N LYS A 201 1.53 -9.70 -11.23
CA LYS A 201 1.13 -8.63 -12.15
C LYS A 201 1.02 -9.14 -13.59
N LEU A 202 2.02 -9.89 -14.07
CA LEU A 202 2.01 -10.50 -15.42
C LEU A 202 0.82 -11.44 -15.63
N LEU A 203 0.45 -12.21 -14.60
CA LEU A 203 -0.72 -13.09 -14.59
C LEU A 203 -2.05 -12.35 -14.35
N ASN A 204 -2.00 -11.01 -14.23
CA ASN A 204 -3.13 -10.14 -13.99
C ASN A 204 -3.91 -10.47 -12.69
N HIS A 205 -3.23 -11.01 -11.67
CA HIS A 205 -3.83 -11.26 -10.35
C HIS A 205 -3.92 -9.99 -9.50
N LEU A 206 -2.98 -9.07 -9.68
CA LEU A 206 -2.93 -7.81 -8.95
C LEU A 206 -2.29 -6.71 -9.80
N ILE A 207 -2.50 -5.47 -9.37
CA ILE A 207 -1.83 -4.28 -9.86
C ILE A 207 -1.10 -3.60 -8.69
N THR A 208 -0.20 -2.67 -9.03
CA THR A 208 0.49 -1.83 -8.06
C THR A 208 0.25 -0.37 -8.36
N SER A 209 0.39 0.50 -7.36
CA SER A 209 0.51 1.95 -7.61
C SER A 209 1.74 2.24 -8.47
N ASP A 210 1.81 3.42 -9.07
CA ASP A 210 2.89 3.80 -10.00
C ASP A 210 4.29 3.72 -9.37
N ASN A 211 4.38 4.07 -8.08
CA ASN A 211 5.60 3.96 -7.29
C ASN A 211 5.80 2.59 -6.62
N GLY A 212 4.91 1.63 -6.89
CA GLY A 212 4.92 0.27 -6.33
C GLY A 212 4.59 0.14 -4.84
N SER A 213 4.37 1.25 -4.12
CA SER A 213 4.19 1.24 -2.65
C SER A 213 2.92 0.54 -2.16
N LYS A 214 1.90 0.43 -3.02
CA LYS A 214 0.64 -0.24 -2.73
C LYS A 214 0.35 -1.27 -3.80
N TRP A 215 -0.35 -2.33 -3.41
CA TRP A 215 -0.89 -3.34 -4.31
C TRP A 215 -2.39 -3.46 -4.11
N GLN A 216 -3.07 -3.87 -5.18
CA GLN A 216 -4.50 -4.16 -5.18
C GLN A 216 -4.75 -5.40 -6.02
N VAL A 217 -5.52 -6.34 -5.50
CA VAL A 217 -5.93 -7.53 -6.24
C VAL A 217 -6.98 -7.14 -7.27
N ASN A 218 -6.83 -7.67 -8.49
CA ASN A 218 -7.82 -7.51 -9.54
C ASN A 218 -9.05 -8.35 -9.22
N PRO A 219 -10.27 -7.89 -9.54
CA PRO A 219 -11.46 -8.74 -9.42
C PRO A 219 -11.32 -10.01 -10.28
N PRO A 220 -12.06 -11.09 -9.97
CA PRO A 220 -12.04 -12.29 -10.80
C PRO A 220 -12.45 -11.94 -12.23
N SER A 221 -11.62 -12.33 -13.20
CA SER A 221 -11.90 -12.07 -14.61
C SER A 221 -11.68 -13.31 -15.48
N LEU A 222 -12.59 -13.53 -16.42
CA LEU A 222 -12.53 -14.59 -17.42
C LEU A 222 -12.15 -13.97 -18.76
N VAL A 223 -11.00 -14.40 -19.30
CA VAL A 223 -10.51 -14.00 -20.63
C VAL A 223 -10.79 -15.14 -21.60
N HIS A 224 -11.53 -14.85 -22.67
CA HIS A 224 -11.85 -15.84 -23.68
C HIS A 224 -10.58 -16.24 -24.45
N VAL A 225 -10.31 -17.54 -24.54
CA VAL A 225 -9.25 -18.09 -25.38
C VAL A 225 -9.92 -18.74 -26.57
N GLY A 226 -9.57 -18.29 -27.78
CA GLY A 226 -10.15 -18.82 -29.01
C GLY A 226 -10.20 -20.34 -29.03
N THR A 227 -11.31 -20.89 -29.50
CA THR A 227 -11.57 -22.33 -29.56
C THR A 227 -10.77 -22.95 -30.71
N ASP A 228 -9.61 -23.55 -30.41
CA ASP A 228 -8.91 -24.48 -31.31
C ASP A 228 -9.56 -25.88 -31.31
N SER A 229 -10.64 -26.10 -30.55
CA SER A 229 -11.25 -27.43 -30.34
C SER A 229 -12.76 -27.32 -30.21
N GLU A 230 -13.48 -28.12 -31.01
CA GLU A 230 -14.93 -28.39 -31.03
C GLU A 230 -15.87 -27.15 -31.01
N PRO A 231 -16.76 -26.97 -32.01
CA PRO A 231 -17.56 -25.75 -32.18
C PRO A 231 -18.65 -25.51 -31.11
N SER A 232 -18.68 -26.24 -29.99
CA SER A 232 -19.72 -26.14 -28.96
C SER A 232 -19.29 -25.59 -27.61
N ASP A 233 -18.01 -25.60 -27.25
CA ASP A 233 -17.58 -25.29 -25.88
C ASP A 233 -16.72 -24.03 -25.82
N GLN A 234 -17.07 -23.11 -24.93
CA GLN A 234 -16.34 -21.86 -24.73
C GLN A 234 -15.23 -22.07 -23.70
N THR A 235 -14.02 -21.58 -24.03
CA THR A 235 -12.85 -21.71 -23.16
C THR A 235 -12.44 -20.35 -22.61
N PHE A 236 -12.24 -20.29 -21.30
CA PHE A 236 -11.81 -19.10 -20.60
C PHE A 236 -10.58 -19.37 -19.72
N LEU A 237 -9.76 -18.34 -19.53
CA LEU A 237 -8.71 -18.31 -18.51
C LEU A 237 -9.14 -17.41 -17.36
N LEU A 238 -8.97 -17.92 -16.14
CA LEU A 238 -9.29 -17.18 -14.92
C LEU A 238 -8.07 -16.40 -14.41
N HIS A 239 -8.25 -15.08 -14.28
CA HIS A 239 -7.31 -14.15 -13.69
C HIS A 239 -7.91 -13.43 -12.47
N GLY A 240 -7.10 -12.64 -11.77
CA GLY A 240 -7.55 -11.86 -10.63
C GLY A 240 -7.73 -12.67 -9.35
N GLN A 241 -8.62 -12.17 -8.51
CA GLN A 241 -8.99 -12.69 -7.21
C GLN A 241 -9.56 -14.10 -7.33
N ARG A 242 -9.20 -14.97 -6.38
CA ARG A 242 -9.86 -16.27 -6.23
C ARG A 242 -9.75 -16.80 -4.80
N SER A 243 -10.67 -17.69 -4.47
CA SER A 243 -10.67 -18.43 -3.21
C SER A 243 -11.08 -19.87 -3.48
N HIS A 244 -10.81 -20.77 -2.53
CA HIS A 244 -11.25 -22.16 -2.65
C HIS A 244 -12.77 -22.27 -2.86
N ARG A 245 -13.56 -21.50 -2.11
CA ARG A 245 -15.03 -21.48 -2.24
C ARG A 245 -15.47 -20.93 -3.60
N PHE A 246 -14.81 -19.89 -4.10
CA PHE A 246 -15.09 -19.34 -5.43
C PHE A 246 -14.87 -20.41 -6.52
N LEU A 247 -13.74 -21.12 -6.47
CA LEU A 247 -13.43 -22.16 -7.45
C LEU A 247 -14.39 -23.35 -7.38
N GLN A 248 -14.80 -23.74 -6.17
CA GLN A 248 -15.83 -24.79 -6.00
C GLN A 248 -17.15 -24.39 -6.67
N ARG A 249 -17.61 -23.14 -6.49
CA ARG A 249 -18.82 -22.64 -7.16
C ARG A 249 -18.64 -22.60 -8.68
N LEU A 250 -17.47 -22.19 -9.16
CA LEU A 250 -17.20 -22.12 -10.58
C LEU A 250 -17.26 -23.51 -11.26
N ARG A 251 -16.87 -24.59 -10.55
CA ARG A 251 -17.00 -25.98 -11.03
C ARG A 251 -18.43 -26.46 -11.22
N GLU A 252 -19.42 -25.81 -10.59
CA GLU A 252 -20.84 -26.16 -10.79
C GLU A 252 -21.33 -25.80 -12.20
N PHE A 253 -20.62 -24.91 -12.90
CA PHE A 253 -21.00 -24.41 -14.24
C PHE A 253 -20.22 -25.04 -15.38
N GLY A 254 -19.07 -25.65 -15.11
CA GLY A 254 -18.22 -26.23 -16.15
C GLY A 254 -16.98 -26.94 -15.60
N SER A 255 -16.15 -27.42 -16.52
CA SER A 255 -14.92 -28.13 -16.16
C SER A 255 -13.80 -27.13 -15.88
N LEU A 256 -13.11 -27.31 -14.75
CA LEU A 256 -11.89 -26.56 -14.43
C LEU A 256 -10.66 -27.44 -14.66
N GLU A 257 -9.83 -27.06 -15.63
CA GLU A 257 -8.49 -27.61 -15.79
C GLU A 257 -7.48 -26.73 -15.03
N GLU A 258 -6.80 -27.33 -14.06
CA GLU A 258 -5.71 -26.68 -13.32
C GLU A 258 -4.36 -27.17 -13.85
N ARG A 259 -3.44 -26.25 -14.14
CA ARG A 259 -2.06 -26.58 -14.50
C ARG A 259 -1.08 -25.74 -13.69
N HIS A 260 0.01 -26.36 -13.23
CA HIS A 260 1.09 -25.62 -12.58
C HIS A 260 1.80 -24.71 -13.58
N GLN A 261 2.30 -23.58 -13.08
CA GLN A 261 3.25 -22.75 -13.81
C GLN A 261 4.55 -23.55 -14.02
N PRO A 262 5.33 -23.30 -15.08
CA PRO A 262 6.43 -24.18 -15.48
C PRO A 262 7.46 -24.48 -14.39
N ARG A 263 7.62 -23.55 -13.44
CA ARG A 263 8.57 -23.66 -12.31
C ARG A 263 7.89 -23.61 -10.94
N GLY A 264 6.55 -23.72 -10.88
CA GLY A 264 5.80 -23.57 -9.63
C GLY A 264 5.92 -22.18 -8.98
N GLU A 265 6.44 -21.20 -9.70
CA GLU A 265 6.83 -19.87 -9.23
C GLU A 265 5.68 -18.86 -9.14
N ALA A 266 4.45 -19.34 -9.30
CA ALA A 266 3.22 -18.57 -9.22
C ALA A 266 2.01 -19.51 -9.06
N PRO A 267 0.81 -18.95 -8.78
CA PRO A 267 -0.42 -19.72 -8.70
C PRO A 267 -0.72 -20.46 -10.00
N ARG A 268 -1.41 -21.59 -9.89
CA ARG A 268 -1.86 -22.45 -11.00
C ARG A 268 -2.64 -21.65 -12.03
N ARG A 269 -2.42 -21.98 -13.29
CA ARG A 269 -3.29 -21.60 -14.39
C ARG A 269 -4.61 -22.35 -14.23
N ILE A 270 -5.72 -21.62 -14.30
CA ILE A 270 -7.06 -22.20 -14.24
C ILE A 270 -7.76 -21.90 -15.56
N LYS A 271 -8.08 -22.95 -16.30
CA LYS A 271 -8.86 -22.90 -17.54
C LYS A 271 -10.26 -23.41 -17.23
N LEU A 272 -11.26 -22.59 -17.55
CA LEU A 272 -12.67 -22.94 -17.44
C LEU A 272 -13.20 -23.30 -18.82
N ILE A 273 -13.86 -24.46 -18.92
CA ILE A 273 -14.56 -24.92 -20.12
C ILE A 273 -16.04 -24.91 -19.80
N LEU A 274 -16.78 -24.07 -20.53
CA LEU A 274 -18.23 -23.93 -20.40
C LEU A 274 -18.92 -24.51 -21.63
N SER A 275 -20.05 -25.16 -21.40
CA SER A 275 -20.97 -25.50 -22.49
C SER A 275 -21.50 -24.23 -23.14
N SER A 276 -21.65 -24.22 -24.46
CA SER A 276 -22.31 -23.12 -25.23
C SER A 276 -23.69 -22.72 -24.71
N GLN A 277 -24.36 -23.56 -23.93
CA GLN A 277 -25.67 -23.25 -23.33
C GLN A 277 -25.58 -22.21 -22.19
N ILE A 278 -24.40 -22.03 -21.59
CA ILE A 278 -24.18 -21.08 -20.50
C ILE A 278 -23.51 -19.84 -21.10
N THR A 279 -24.30 -18.78 -21.28
CA THR A 279 -23.76 -17.49 -21.73
C THR A 279 -23.02 -16.78 -20.60
N ASP A 280 -22.19 -15.80 -20.96
CA ASP A 280 -21.44 -14.94 -20.04
C ASP A 280 -22.38 -14.28 -19.01
N GLU A 281 -23.55 -13.79 -19.45
CA GLU A 281 -24.55 -13.16 -18.58
C GLU A 281 -25.14 -14.13 -17.58
N ILE A 282 -25.46 -15.36 -18.02
CA ILE A 282 -26.01 -16.40 -17.15
C ILE A 282 -25.00 -16.76 -16.07
N LEU A 283 -23.73 -16.94 -16.43
CA LEU A 283 -22.69 -17.23 -15.45
C LEU A 283 -22.49 -16.07 -14.47
N ALA A 284 -22.40 -14.83 -14.98
CA ALA A 284 -22.24 -13.64 -14.14
C ALA A 284 -23.39 -13.52 -13.12
N GLN A 285 -24.64 -13.65 -13.58
CA GLN A 285 -25.82 -13.55 -12.73
C GLN A 285 -25.86 -14.65 -11.66
N ARG A 286 -25.56 -15.89 -12.03
CA ARG A 286 -25.55 -17.00 -11.06
C ARG A 286 -24.42 -16.88 -10.04
N MET A 287 -23.24 -16.40 -10.46
CA MET A 287 -22.14 -16.13 -9.54
C MET A 287 -22.44 -14.96 -8.60
N GLN A 288 -23.20 -13.96 -9.06
CA GLN A 288 -23.66 -12.85 -8.22
C GLN A 288 -24.59 -13.32 -7.10
N ASN A 289 -25.43 -14.33 -7.33
CA ASN A 289 -26.26 -14.95 -6.27
C ASN A 289 -25.42 -15.58 -5.15
N TYR A 290 -24.17 -15.94 -5.44
CA TYR A 290 -23.20 -16.41 -4.45
C TYR A 290 -22.31 -15.30 -3.86
N GLY A 291 -22.58 -14.04 -4.21
CA GLY A 291 -21.82 -12.87 -3.75
C GLY A 291 -20.53 -12.61 -4.53
N TYR A 292 -20.36 -13.20 -5.71
CA TYR A 292 -19.17 -13.00 -6.56
C TYR A 292 -19.49 -12.15 -7.79
N SER A 293 -18.61 -11.21 -8.12
CA SER A 293 -18.64 -10.48 -9.38
C SER A 293 -17.52 -10.99 -10.28
N ILE A 294 -17.88 -11.50 -11.46
CA ILE A 294 -16.91 -11.93 -12.47
C ILE A 294 -16.96 -10.95 -13.63
N LYS A 295 -15.79 -10.51 -14.10
CA LYS A 295 -15.66 -9.70 -15.30
C LYS A 295 -15.29 -10.57 -16.49
N PHE A 296 -16.08 -10.51 -17.55
CA PHE A 296 -15.67 -11.04 -18.85
C PHE A 296 -14.85 -9.96 -19.54
N THR A 297 -13.58 -10.24 -19.77
CA THR A 297 -12.62 -9.26 -20.26
C THR A 297 -12.04 -9.74 -21.57
N GLN A 298 -12.09 -8.88 -22.58
CA GLN A 298 -11.20 -9.01 -23.72
C GLN A 298 -9.78 -8.62 -23.28
N PRO A 299 -8.74 -9.17 -23.91
CA PRO A 299 -7.38 -8.67 -23.73
C PRO A 299 -7.35 -7.15 -23.97
N PRO A 300 -6.66 -6.37 -23.13
CA PRO A 300 -6.52 -4.94 -23.35
C PRO A 300 -5.83 -4.65 -24.70
N SER A 301 -6.09 -3.48 -25.27
CA SER A 301 -5.41 -3.04 -26.48
C SER A 301 -3.92 -2.82 -26.21
N ILE A 302 -3.08 -3.31 -27.12
CA ILE A 302 -1.63 -3.14 -27.03
C ILE A 302 -1.29 -1.69 -27.35
N LEU A 303 -0.65 -1.00 -26.40
CA LEU A 303 -0.21 0.39 -26.58
C LEU A 303 0.98 0.46 -27.53
N SER A 304 1.03 1.49 -28.38
CA SER A 304 2.26 1.79 -29.12
C SER A 304 3.40 2.14 -28.15
N LEU A 305 4.66 1.97 -28.59
CA LEU A 305 5.83 2.33 -27.78
C LEU A 305 5.74 3.78 -27.24
N ASN A 306 5.29 4.71 -28.09
CA ASN A 306 5.16 6.11 -27.73
C ASN A 306 4.05 6.33 -26.69
N ASP A 307 2.90 5.69 -26.86
CA ASP A 307 1.77 5.82 -25.93
C ASP A 307 2.12 5.22 -24.56
N TRP A 308 2.80 4.08 -24.55
CA TRP A 308 3.31 3.49 -23.32
C TRP A 308 4.33 4.41 -22.64
N GLN A 309 5.35 4.91 -23.36
CA GLN A 309 6.32 5.85 -22.78
C GLN A 309 5.64 7.12 -22.22
N ASN A 310 4.59 7.61 -22.89
CA ASN A 310 3.80 8.76 -22.44
C ASN A 310 2.97 8.50 -21.18
N SER A 311 2.63 7.23 -20.92
CA SER A 311 1.89 6.81 -19.72
C SER A 311 2.77 6.58 -18.49
N LEU A 312 4.10 6.58 -18.64
CA LEU A 312 5.02 6.47 -17.52
C LEU A 312 4.91 7.68 -16.58
N SER A 313 5.06 7.42 -15.28
CA SER A 313 5.02 8.46 -14.26
C SER A 313 6.21 9.40 -14.37
N ARG A 314 5.95 10.70 -14.27
CA ARG A 314 6.99 11.73 -14.31
C ARG A 314 7.46 12.04 -12.91
N ILE A 315 8.78 12.16 -12.74
CA ILE A 315 9.39 12.53 -11.48
C ILE A 315 10.01 13.92 -11.62
N ASP A 316 9.44 14.87 -10.90
CA ASP A 316 9.97 16.22 -10.84
C ASP A 316 11.05 16.33 -9.74
N SER A 317 11.98 17.26 -9.92
CA SER A 317 12.87 17.75 -8.84
C SER A 317 13.82 16.71 -8.23
N ILE A 318 14.36 15.77 -9.02
CA ILE A 318 15.46 14.91 -8.55
C ILE A 318 16.76 15.71 -8.51
N LEU A 319 17.29 15.92 -7.31
CA LEU A 319 18.59 16.54 -7.09
C LEU A 319 19.70 15.48 -7.28
N THR A 320 20.12 15.28 -8.53
CA THR A 320 21.11 14.27 -8.94
C THR A 320 22.42 14.33 -8.15
N PHE A 321 22.86 15.52 -7.73
CA PHE A 321 24.09 15.71 -6.95
C PHE A 321 24.08 15.06 -5.55
N ASN A 322 22.91 14.65 -5.03
CA ASN A 322 22.79 13.94 -3.77
C ASN A 322 23.08 12.44 -3.86
N PHE A 323 23.35 11.92 -5.07
CA PHE A 323 23.49 10.49 -5.33
C PHE A 323 24.79 10.21 -6.08
N ASP A 324 25.29 8.99 -5.91
CA ASP A 324 26.22 8.41 -6.87
C ASP A 324 25.40 7.79 -8.00
N LEU A 325 25.80 8.05 -9.24
CA LEU A 325 25.01 7.70 -10.40
C LEU A 325 25.71 6.65 -11.23
N LYS A 326 24.95 5.63 -11.62
CA LYS A 326 25.33 4.72 -12.69
C LYS A 326 24.38 4.85 -13.86
N ARG A 327 24.90 4.74 -15.07
CA ARG A 327 24.10 4.70 -16.30
C ARG A 327 24.26 3.34 -16.97
N PHE A 328 23.15 2.81 -17.48
CA PHE A 328 23.15 1.61 -18.29
C PHE A 328 23.82 1.89 -19.65
N ASP A 329 24.83 1.10 -20.01
CA ASP A 329 25.59 1.24 -21.26
C ASP A 329 25.12 0.32 -22.39
N GLY A 330 24.06 -0.47 -22.13
CA GLY A 330 23.56 -1.50 -23.04
C GLY A 330 23.82 -2.91 -22.53
N THR A 331 24.81 -3.08 -21.65
CA THR A 331 25.14 -4.37 -21.02
C THR A 331 25.05 -4.27 -19.51
N ASP A 332 25.67 -3.25 -18.92
CA ASP A 332 25.83 -3.11 -17.48
C ASP A 332 25.69 -1.65 -17.01
N PHE A 333 25.69 -1.46 -15.69
CA PHE A 333 25.63 -0.13 -15.08
C PHE A 333 27.03 0.41 -14.76
N VAL A 334 27.43 1.47 -15.47
CA VAL A 334 28.73 2.13 -15.32
C VAL A 334 28.62 3.46 -14.57
N ASP A 335 29.59 3.76 -13.70
CA ASP A 335 29.64 5.02 -12.96
C ASP A 335 29.68 6.22 -13.91
N CYS A 336 28.92 7.26 -13.59
CA CYS A 336 28.83 8.44 -14.44
C CYS A 336 28.52 9.72 -13.66
N THR A 337 28.78 10.86 -14.30
CA THR A 337 28.22 12.15 -13.90
C THR A 337 27.00 12.45 -14.75
N PHE A 338 25.94 12.99 -14.17
CA PHE A 338 24.77 13.38 -14.95
C PHE A 338 25.08 14.53 -15.91
N GLN A 339 24.86 14.31 -17.20
CA GLN A 339 25.14 15.26 -18.28
C GLN A 339 23.90 15.51 -19.15
N ASN A 340 22.69 15.37 -18.60
CA ASN A 340 21.42 15.51 -19.32
C ASN A 340 21.36 14.64 -20.60
N GLN A 341 21.91 13.42 -20.54
CA GLN A 341 21.88 12.49 -21.67
C GLN A 341 20.76 11.47 -21.48
N THR A 342 19.99 11.18 -22.54
CA THR A 342 18.97 10.13 -22.50
C THR A 342 19.58 8.82 -22.02
N GLY A 343 18.87 8.11 -21.14
CA GLY A 343 19.33 6.80 -20.68
C GLY A 343 18.67 6.32 -19.40
N PHE A 344 19.02 5.11 -19.01
CA PHE A 344 18.54 4.48 -17.78
C PHE A 344 19.59 4.64 -16.68
N TYR A 345 19.21 5.27 -15.57
CA TYR A 345 20.10 5.64 -14.48
C TYR A 345 19.70 4.98 -13.16
N GLN A 346 20.70 4.57 -12.39
CA GLN A 346 20.59 4.14 -11.01
C GLN A 346 21.10 5.23 -10.08
N PHE A 347 20.34 5.48 -9.02
CA PHE A 347 20.64 6.45 -7.98
C PHE A 347 21.02 5.69 -6.72
N LEU A 348 22.31 5.69 -6.40
CA LEU A 348 22.86 5.05 -5.21
C LEU A 348 23.04 6.11 -4.12
N ALA A 349 22.67 5.76 -2.89
CA ALA A 349 22.91 6.65 -1.77
C ALA A 349 24.41 6.79 -1.50
N LYS A 350 24.86 8.01 -1.18
CA LYS A 350 26.26 8.33 -0.81
C LYS A 350 26.65 7.85 0.59
N ASP A 351 25.78 7.09 1.26
CA ASP A 351 26.08 6.51 2.57
C ASP A 351 26.95 5.25 2.42
N SER A 352 27.47 4.74 3.54
CA SER A 352 28.43 3.62 3.58
C SER A 352 27.92 2.31 2.98
N THR A 353 26.64 2.22 2.62
CA THR A 353 26.03 1.01 2.06
C THR A 353 25.88 1.06 0.55
N SER A 354 26.12 2.21 -0.11
CA SER A 354 25.91 2.43 -1.55
C SER A 354 24.60 1.81 -2.05
N GLN A 355 23.55 1.89 -1.23
CA GLN A 355 22.32 1.16 -1.51
C GLN A 355 21.58 1.81 -2.66
N LEU A 356 21.16 1.01 -3.65
CA LEU A 356 20.27 1.44 -4.73
C LEU A 356 18.97 2.00 -4.12
N ARG A 357 18.66 3.26 -4.43
CA ARG A 357 17.45 3.94 -3.97
C ARG A 357 16.38 3.98 -5.04
N TYR A 358 16.79 4.31 -6.26
CA TYR A 358 15.89 4.51 -7.39
C TYR A 358 16.55 4.10 -8.69
N SER A 359 15.72 3.65 -9.63
CA SER A 359 16.09 3.56 -11.04
C SER A 359 15.09 4.37 -11.87
N PHE A 360 15.58 5.27 -12.72
CA PHE A 360 14.77 6.14 -13.56
C PHE A 360 15.33 6.22 -14.97
N PHE A 361 14.45 6.43 -15.95
CA PHE A 361 14.86 6.75 -17.31
C PHE A 361 14.81 8.27 -17.52
N TYR A 362 15.89 8.88 -17.99
CA TYR A 362 15.88 10.28 -18.38
C TYR A 362 15.64 10.40 -19.88
N ASP A 363 14.67 11.23 -20.27
CA ASP A 363 14.39 11.60 -21.66
C ASP A 363 14.92 13.02 -21.91
N GLN A 364 16.04 13.13 -22.61
CA GLN A 364 16.67 14.41 -22.94
C GLN A 364 15.80 15.29 -23.83
N ASN A 365 14.99 14.71 -24.72
CA ASN A 365 14.17 15.48 -25.65
C ASN A 365 13.04 16.21 -24.93
N ARG A 366 12.59 15.64 -23.80
CA ARG A 366 11.50 16.18 -22.98
C ARG A 366 11.98 16.83 -21.68
N ASP A 367 13.27 16.71 -21.39
CA ASP A 367 13.90 17.10 -20.13
C ASP A 367 13.15 16.56 -18.89
N GLN A 368 12.88 15.24 -18.88
CA GLN A 368 12.04 14.60 -17.88
C GLN A 368 12.61 13.28 -17.38
N TRP A 369 12.42 13.02 -16.08
CA TRP A 369 12.64 11.72 -15.48
C TRP A 369 11.35 10.90 -15.51
N LEU A 370 11.46 9.67 -15.99
CA LEU A 370 10.38 8.70 -16.10
C LEU A 370 10.60 7.56 -15.10
N GLN A 371 9.55 7.21 -14.38
CA GLN A 371 9.46 6.06 -13.50
C GLN A 371 8.61 4.96 -14.15
N GLY A 372 9.08 3.73 -14.04
CA GLY A 372 8.43 2.54 -14.59
C GLY A 372 9.03 1.25 -14.03
N ASP A 373 8.60 0.11 -14.57
CA ASP A 373 9.20 -1.16 -14.21
C ASP A 373 10.63 -1.26 -14.76
N TRP A 374 11.53 -1.92 -14.01
CA TRP A 374 12.95 -1.99 -14.36
C TRP A 374 13.21 -2.52 -15.76
N TYR A 375 12.50 -3.57 -16.18
CA TYR A 375 12.65 -4.12 -17.53
C TYR A 375 12.16 -3.14 -18.59
N GLY A 376 11.08 -2.41 -18.34
CA GLY A 376 10.61 -1.33 -19.21
C GLY A 376 11.64 -0.20 -19.37
N LEU A 377 12.18 0.32 -18.28
CA LEU A 377 13.17 1.40 -18.34
C LEU A 377 14.47 0.94 -19.03
N ARG A 378 14.90 -0.30 -18.79
CA ARG A 378 16.03 -0.91 -19.48
C ARG A 378 15.75 -1.09 -20.97
N PHE A 379 14.55 -1.52 -21.34
CA PHE A 379 14.14 -1.68 -22.74
C PHE A 379 14.17 -0.33 -23.49
N LEU A 380 13.70 0.75 -22.87
CA LEU A 380 13.82 2.11 -23.43
C LEU A 380 15.29 2.50 -23.64
N ALA A 381 16.18 2.16 -22.70
CA ALA A 381 17.61 2.44 -22.86
C ALA A 381 18.24 1.67 -24.03
N ILE A 382 17.93 0.37 -24.18
CA ILE A 382 18.38 -0.45 -25.30
C ILE A 382 17.97 0.19 -26.64
N LEU A 383 16.71 0.62 -26.77
CA LEU A 383 16.23 1.31 -27.97
C LEU A 383 16.93 2.65 -28.19
N SER A 384 17.15 3.43 -27.12
CA SER A 384 17.84 4.73 -27.22
C SER A 384 19.31 4.62 -27.65
N LEU A 385 19.95 3.47 -27.39
CA LEU A 385 21.29 3.15 -27.84
C LEU A 385 21.34 2.65 -29.29
N GLY A 386 20.19 2.54 -29.97
CA GLY A 386 20.11 2.05 -31.34
C GLY A 386 20.39 0.55 -31.47
N GLN A 387 20.33 -0.22 -30.38
CA GLN A 387 20.51 -1.66 -30.44
C GLN A 387 19.31 -2.31 -31.15
N ASN A 388 19.59 -3.26 -32.05
CA ASN A 388 18.54 -4.01 -32.72
C ASN A 388 17.89 -5.00 -31.74
N VAL A 389 16.56 -5.01 -31.70
CA VAL A 389 15.75 -5.93 -30.91
C VAL A 389 15.04 -6.88 -31.86
N GLU A 390 15.28 -8.18 -31.68
CA GLU A 390 14.77 -9.23 -32.56
C GLU A 390 14.13 -10.34 -31.75
N PHE A 391 12.90 -10.72 -32.13
CA PHE A 391 12.16 -11.83 -31.56
C PHE A 391 12.04 -12.96 -32.58
N TYR A 392 12.04 -14.19 -32.07
CA TYR A 392 11.93 -15.38 -32.90
C TYR A 392 10.60 -16.08 -32.61
N TYR A 393 9.80 -16.30 -33.64
CA TYR A 393 8.50 -16.94 -33.50
C TYR A 393 8.47 -18.24 -34.30
N ASP A 394 8.26 -19.35 -33.60
CA ASP A 394 8.05 -20.66 -34.20
C ASP A 394 6.55 -20.84 -34.46
N ARG A 395 6.18 -20.92 -35.75
CA ARG A 395 4.77 -21.09 -36.14
C ARG A 395 4.21 -22.46 -35.80
N GLN A 396 5.03 -23.51 -35.82
CA GLN A 396 4.59 -24.89 -35.57
C GLN A 396 4.32 -25.11 -34.09
N GLU A 397 5.27 -24.72 -33.24
CA GLU A 397 5.17 -24.88 -31.79
C GLU A 397 4.32 -23.77 -31.12
N LYS A 398 3.95 -22.73 -31.89
CA LYS A 398 3.26 -21.52 -31.38
C LYS A 398 4.03 -20.91 -30.21
N THR A 399 5.35 -20.76 -30.37
CA THR A 399 6.25 -20.24 -29.33
C THR A 399 6.92 -18.95 -29.77
N LEU A 400 7.02 -18.01 -28.84
CA LEU A 400 7.75 -16.77 -29.01
C LEU A 400 8.98 -16.80 -28.10
N ALA A 401 10.17 -16.71 -28.69
CA ALA A 401 11.44 -16.64 -27.99
C ALA A 401 11.97 -15.20 -28.00
N ILE A 402 12.27 -14.67 -26.82
CA ILE A 402 12.78 -13.31 -26.61
C ILE A 402 14.11 -13.40 -25.87
N PRO A 403 15.21 -12.79 -26.36
CA PRO A 403 16.46 -12.76 -25.61
C PRO A 403 16.25 -12.20 -24.20
N MET A 404 16.79 -12.84 -23.17
CA MET A 404 16.66 -12.39 -21.78
C MET A 404 17.21 -10.97 -21.59
N ALA A 405 18.29 -10.66 -22.30
CA ALA A 405 18.89 -9.34 -22.35
C ALA A 405 17.99 -8.28 -23.03
N GLN A 406 16.92 -8.68 -23.73
CA GLN A 406 15.97 -7.79 -24.39
C GLN A 406 14.54 -8.00 -23.86
N ARG A 407 14.42 -8.47 -22.61
CA ARG A 407 13.13 -8.72 -21.98
C ARG A 407 12.21 -7.49 -22.07
N LEU A 408 10.96 -7.78 -22.39
CA LEU A 408 9.92 -6.79 -22.61
C LEU A 408 9.56 -5.98 -21.36
N PRO A 409 9.07 -4.74 -21.54
CA PRO A 409 8.38 -4.03 -20.48
C PRO A 409 7.18 -4.84 -19.98
N GLU A 410 6.86 -4.68 -18.68
CA GLU A 410 5.81 -5.47 -18.02
C GLU A 410 4.47 -5.46 -18.76
N ILE A 411 4.08 -4.31 -19.31
CA ILE A 411 2.80 -4.15 -20.00
C ILE A 411 2.70 -5.07 -21.22
N TYR A 412 3.76 -5.21 -22.01
CA TYR A 412 3.79 -6.07 -23.19
C TYR A 412 3.94 -7.55 -22.82
N GLU A 413 4.81 -7.84 -21.84
CA GLU A 413 4.97 -9.19 -21.32
C GLU A 413 3.65 -9.73 -20.72
N SER A 414 2.86 -8.86 -20.08
CA SER A 414 1.55 -9.23 -19.53
C SER A 414 0.58 -9.70 -20.63
N HIS A 415 0.61 -9.13 -21.85
CA HIS A 415 -0.24 -9.61 -22.93
C HIS A 415 0.10 -11.06 -23.33
N LEU A 416 1.40 -11.39 -23.40
CA LEU A 416 1.87 -12.76 -23.70
C LEU A 416 1.46 -13.75 -22.59
N VAL A 417 1.67 -13.36 -21.33
CA VAL A 417 1.37 -14.20 -20.17
C VAL A 417 -0.13 -14.36 -19.97
N MET A 418 -0.93 -13.32 -20.18
CA MET A 418 -2.40 -13.40 -20.10
C MET A 418 -2.99 -14.26 -21.22
N ALA A 419 -2.50 -14.14 -22.46
CA ALA A 419 -3.01 -14.92 -23.58
C ALA A 419 -2.84 -16.43 -23.37
N SER A 420 -1.73 -16.85 -22.77
CA SER A 420 -1.46 -18.26 -22.49
C SER A 420 -1.93 -18.71 -21.10
N GLY A 421 -2.00 -17.79 -20.14
CA GLY A 421 -2.12 -18.05 -18.69
C GLY A 421 -0.84 -18.64 -18.08
N MET A 422 0.29 -18.58 -18.78
CA MET A 422 1.54 -19.23 -18.42
C MET A 422 2.71 -18.23 -18.37
N LEU A 423 3.54 -18.34 -17.35
CA LEU A 423 4.83 -17.64 -17.29
C LEU A 423 5.83 -18.25 -18.31
N PRO A 424 6.82 -17.47 -18.78
CA PRO A 424 7.83 -17.99 -19.71
C PRO A 424 8.75 -19.01 -19.05
N THR A 425 9.26 -19.93 -19.86
CA THR A 425 10.40 -20.79 -19.49
C THR A 425 11.71 -20.16 -19.94
N TYR A 426 12.82 -20.56 -19.31
CA TYR A 426 14.16 -20.07 -19.64
C TYR A 426 14.90 -21.15 -20.41
N ARG A 427 15.44 -20.82 -21.59
CA ARG A 427 16.23 -21.75 -22.42
C ARG A 427 17.31 -20.99 -23.18
N ASP A 428 18.57 -21.37 -23.01
CA ASP A 428 19.71 -20.87 -23.79
C ASP A 428 19.82 -19.34 -23.89
N GLY A 429 19.51 -18.63 -22.80
CA GLY A 429 19.52 -17.16 -22.77
C GLY A 429 18.25 -16.49 -23.30
N PHE A 430 17.21 -17.27 -23.63
CA PHE A 430 15.91 -16.81 -24.09
C PHE A 430 14.81 -17.06 -23.05
N LEU A 431 13.81 -16.17 -23.07
CA LEU A 431 12.50 -16.34 -22.49
C LEU A 431 11.58 -16.95 -23.56
N ILE A 432 11.07 -18.14 -23.30
CA ILE A 432 10.20 -18.88 -24.20
C ILE A 432 8.77 -18.78 -23.70
N TYR A 433 7.92 -18.10 -24.47
CA TYR A 433 6.49 -17.98 -24.24
C TYR A 433 5.77 -19.00 -25.11
N ASN A 434 5.04 -19.92 -24.47
CA ASN A 434 4.30 -20.97 -25.16
C ASN A 434 2.86 -20.55 -25.42
N ARG A 435 2.24 -21.12 -26.46
CA ARG A 435 0.82 -20.91 -26.82
C ARG A 435 0.52 -19.45 -27.18
N ILE A 436 1.48 -18.80 -27.84
CA ILE A 436 1.32 -17.44 -28.35
C ILE A 436 0.84 -17.54 -29.79
N SER A 437 -0.20 -16.79 -30.14
CA SER A 437 -0.66 -16.74 -31.53
C SER A 437 0.27 -15.87 -32.37
N SER A 438 0.45 -16.23 -33.65
CA SER A 438 1.23 -15.43 -34.61
C SER A 438 0.69 -14.00 -34.71
N ARG A 439 -0.64 -13.83 -34.62
CA ARG A 439 -1.28 -12.52 -34.56
C ARG A 439 -0.78 -11.68 -33.37
N LEU A 440 -0.80 -12.23 -32.16
CA LEU A 440 -0.34 -11.52 -30.97
C LEU A 440 1.16 -11.18 -31.04
N ALA A 441 1.97 -12.11 -31.54
CA ALA A 441 3.40 -11.86 -31.74
C ALA A 441 3.65 -10.69 -32.71
N ARG A 442 2.90 -10.62 -33.81
CA ARG A 442 2.96 -9.50 -34.77
C ARG A 442 2.48 -8.19 -34.18
N GLU A 443 1.32 -8.19 -33.51
CA GLU A 443 0.76 -6.98 -32.89
C GLU A 443 1.74 -6.35 -31.87
N ILE A 444 2.39 -7.18 -31.03
CA ILE A 444 3.42 -6.70 -30.09
C ILE A 444 4.65 -6.17 -30.84
N SER A 445 5.09 -6.88 -31.88
CA SER A 445 6.28 -6.50 -32.64
C SER A 445 6.08 -5.17 -33.38
N GLU A 446 4.91 -4.97 -33.98
CA GLU A 446 4.50 -3.74 -34.63
C GLU A 446 4.38 -2.58 -33.63
N ALA A 447 3.74 -2.81 -32.47
CA ALA A 447 3.58 -1.79 -31.44
C ALA A 447 4.92 -1.30 -30.89
N LEU A 448 5.90 -2.20 -30.79
CA LEU A 448 7.26 -1.91 -30.31
C LEU A 448 8.24 -1.50 -31.41
N LYS A 449 7.86 -1.64 -32.69
CA LYS A 449 8.71 -1.40 -33.86
C LYS A 449 10.00 -2.24 -33.85
N ILE A 450 9.86 -3.52 -33.55
CA ILE A 450 10.97 -4.48 -33.46
C ILE A 450 10.88 -5.53 -34.57
N THR A 451 11.98 -6.24 -34.80
CA THR A 451 12.04 -7.27 -35.84
C THR A 451 11.44 -8.57 -35.33
N LEU A 452 10.49 -9.15 -36.08
CA LEU A 452 9.95 -10.48 -35.81
C LEU A 452 10.41 -11.45 -36.89
N THR A 453 11.27 -12.40 -36.51
CA THR A 453 11.77 -13.45 -37.39
C THR A 453 10.92 -14.71 -37.18
N GLU A 454 10.14 -15.05 -38.20
CA GLU A 454 9.27 -16.22 -38.18
C GLU A 454 10.02 -17.44 -38.73
N GLN A 455 10.01 -18.53 -37.96
CA GLN A 455 10.61 -19.83 -38.30
C GLN A 455 9.52 -20.87 -38.61
#